data_AF-A0A956AKP8-F1
#
_entry.id   AF-A0A956AKP8-F1
#
_cell.length_a   1.000
_cell.length_b   1.000
_cell.length_c   1.000
_cell.angle_alpha   90.00
_cell.angle_beta   90.00
_cell.angle_gamma   90.00
#
_symmetry.space_group_name_H-M   'P 1'
#
loop_
_entity.id
_entity.type
_entity.pdbx_description
1 polymer ?
#
loop_
_entity_poly.entity_id
_entity_poly.type
_entity_poly.pdbx_seq_one_letter_code
_entity_poly.pdbx_strand_id
1 'polypeptide(L)'
;PVSPATTGPSKRLAARPGVCTVARLSHRRLWRGQKLRLGAGAAGLVVATAVAGRYAGAAATGVSPSAAFDAGVQWGFFRLLVFVLPLLFVSGAVAEEVSARTLPLLTVRPVSRVAIACGKYLSGYGACALVLVSAMVALHLGLYATAPAALVSALPATLRATGALVLLCAYYAAVCLLWSALTPSAGGLVAGTYFATLELCGSVMPGPLRWISLNHAAQSLTTLPVGGLMPDRVPHAPPAVAVLLLAAFTALALACALAAFNEREYPT
;
A
#
# COMPACT_ATOMS: atom_id res chain seq x y z
N PRO A 1 23.72 63.15 1.27
CA PRO A 1 22.33 62.65 1.04
C PRO A 1 22.36 61.14 0.74
N VAL A 2 22.15 60.33 1.78
CA VAL A 2 22.18 58.86 1.73
C VAL A 2 20.80 58.38 1.28
N SER A 3 20.76 57.62 0.18
CA SER A 3 19.53 57.01 -0.35
C SER A 3 19.10 55.82 0.52
N PRO A 4 17.83 55.70 0.93
CA PRO A 4 17.40 54.62 1.80
C PRO A 4 17.26 53.31 1.02
N ALA A 5 17.86 52.25 1.56
CA ALA A 5 17.77 50.89 1.07
C ALA A 5 16.31 50.42 1.03
N THR A 6 15.84 50.09 -0.18
CA THR A 6 14.55 49.45 -0.40
C THR A 6 14.63 48.02 0.14
N THR A 7 14.01 47.80 1.30
CA THR A 7 13.74 46.48 1.86
C THR A 7 12.90 45.69 0.86
N GLY A 8 13.55 44.75 0.16
CA GLY A 8 12.88 43.85 -0.76
C GLY A 8 11.76 43.07 -0.05
N PRO A 9 10.64 42.80 -0.75
CA PRO A 9 9.52 42.08 -0.16
C PRO A 9 10.00 40.74 0.37
N SER A 10 9.74 40.49 1.65
CA SER A 10 10.11 39.27 2.34
C SER A 10 9.52 38.07 1.57
N LYS A 11 10.42 37.19 1.08
CA LYS A 11 10.08 35.88 0.49
C LYS A 11 9.56 34.90 1.56
N ARG A 12 8.58 35.32 2.36
CA ARG A 12 8.02 34.55 3.47
C ARG A 12 6.49 34.50 3.45
N LEU A 13 5.85 34.52 2.28
CA LEU A 13 4.43 34.17 2.10
C LEU A 13 4.27 33.81 0.61
N ALA A 14 3.85 32.63 0.15
CA ALA A 14 3.18 31.52 0.78
C ALA A 14 3.72 30.23 0.15
N ALA A 15 4.61 29.53 0.85
CA ALA A 15 4.89 28.14 0.56
C ALA A 15 3.63 27.33 0.92
N ARG A 16 2.62 27.32 0.04
CA ARG A 16 1.62 26.25 0.06
C ARG A 16 2.40 24.94 0.15
N PRO A 17 2.04 23.99 1.02
CA PRO A 17 2.79 22.75 1.18
C PRO A 17 2.81 22.04 -0.18
N GLY A 18 3.95 22.09 -0.87
CA GLY A 18 4.09 21.59 -2.25
C GLY A 18 3.66 20.14 -2.37
N VAL A 19 3.88 19.36 -1.30
CA VAL A 19 3.42 17.98 -1.10
C VAL A 19 1.92 17.85 -1.37
N CYS A 20 1.07 18.66 -0.72
CA CYS A 20 -0.38 18.56 -0.85
C CYS A 20 -0.85 18.90 -2.27
N THR A 21 -0.17 19.83 -2.93
CA THR A 21 -0.51 20.20 -4.32
C THR A 21 -0.15 19.08 -5.28
N VAL A 22 1.05 18.50 -5.15
CA VAL A 22 1.48 17.34 -5.96
C VAL A 22 0.59 16.13 -5.70
N ALA A 23 0.27 15.86 -4.45
CA ALA A 23 -0.63 14.78 -4.05
C ALA A 23 -2.01 14.95 -4.69
N ARG A 24 -2.61 16.14 -4.61
CA ARG A 24 -3.94 16.43 -5.18
C ARG A 24 -3.97 16.26 -6.70
N LEU A 25 -2.94 16.73 -7.40
CA LEU A 25 -2.85 16.58 -8.86
C LEU A 25 -2.66 15.12 -9.27
N SER A 26 -1.76 14.41 -8.59
CA SER A 26 -1.52 12.98 -8.81
C SER A 26 -2.78 12.16 -8.52
N HIS A 27 -3.51 12.52 -7.47
CA HIS A 27 -4.75 11.86 -7.08
C HIS A 27 -5.85 12.06 -8.14
N ARG A 28 -6.03 13.28 -8.65
CA ARG A 28 -6.98 13.56 -9.74
C ARG A 28 -6.66 12.77 -11.01
N ARG A 29 -5.36 12.60 -11.33
CA ARG A 29 -4.92 11.78 -12.45
C ARG A 29 -5.27 10.30 -12.22
N LEU A 30 -5.00 9.78 -11.02
CA LEU A 30 -5.34 8.40 -10.66
C LEU A 30 -6.85 8.12 -10.76
N TRP A 31 -7.69 9.03 -10.28
CA TRP A 31 -9.15 8.90 -10.33
C TRP A 31 -9.71 8.77 -11.75
N ARG A 32 -9.08 9.41 -12.72
CA ARG A 32 -9.46 9.31 -14.14
C ARG A 32 -8.73 8.20 -14.88
N GLY A 33 -7.77 7.54 -14.22
CA GLY A 33 -6.86 6.59 -14.83
C GLY A 33 -7.43 5.18 -14.90
N GLN A 34 -7.00 4.44 -15.93
CA GLN A 34 -7.28 3.01 -16.08
C GLN A 34 -6.79 2.19 -14.87
N LYS A 35 -5.71 2.62 -14.21
CA LYS A 35 -5.14 1.96 -13.03
C LYS A 35 -6.16 1.79 -11.89
N LEU A 36 -6.97 2.82 -11.61
CA LEU A 36 -8.00 2.72 -10.57
C LEU A 36 -9.07 1.68 -10.94
N ARG A 37 -9.48 1.66 -12.21
CA ARG A 37 -10.46 0.68 -12.72
C ARG A 37 -9.91 -0.75 -12.66
N LEU A 38 -8.64 -0.94 -12.98
CA LEU A 38 -7.97 -2.25 -12.87
C LEU A 38 -7.83 -2.68 -11.40
N GLY A 39 -7.41 -1.78 -10.51
CA GLY A 39 -7.31 -2.08 -9.08
C GLY A 39 -8.66 -2.41 -8.45
N ALA A 40 -9.70 -1.62 -8.76
CA ALA A 40 -11.06 -1.87 -8.32
C ALA A 40 -11.64 -3.16 -8.92
N GLY A 41 -11.36 -3.45 -10.19
CA GLY A 41 -11.75 -4.69 -10.85
C GLY A 41 -11.11 -5.92 -10.22
N ALA A 42 -9.80 -5.88 -9.93
CA ALA A 42 -9.09 -6.95 -9.24
C ALA A 42 -9.64 -7.17 -7.82
N ALA A 43 -9.88 -6.09 -7.08
CA ALA A 43 -10.45 -6.18 -5.74
C ALA A 43 -11.90 -6.70 -5.77
N GLY A 44 -12.71 -6.24 -6.72
CA GLY A 44 -14.07 -6.72 -6.95
C GLY A 44 -14.10 -8.21 -7.31
N LEU A 45 -13.16 -8.69 -8.13
CA LEU A 45 -13.04 -10.11 -8.46
C LEU A 45 -12.73 -10.96 -7.23
N VAL A 46 -11.80 -10.52 -6.37
CA VAL A 46 -11.49 -11.20 -5.11
C VAL A 46 -12.72 -11.27 -4.20
N VAL A 47 -13.42 -10.15 -4.02
CA VAL A 47 -14.64 -10.09 -3.20
C VAL A 47 -15.74 -11.00 -3.78
N ALA A 48 -16.01 -10.88 -5.07
CA ALA A 48 -17.03 -11.68 -5.75
C ALA A 48 -16.73 -13.18 -5.63
N THR A 49 -15.46 -13.59 -5.78
CA THR A 49 -15.06 -14.99 -5.67
C THR A 49 -15.26 -15.53 -4.26
N ALA A 50 -14.86 -14.78 -3.22
CA ALA A 50 -15.05 -15.19 -1.83
C ALA A 50 -16.53 -15.26 -1.45
N VAL A 51 -17.34 -14.28 -1.87
CA VAL A 51 -18.77 -14.24 -1.61
C VAL A 51 -19.51 -15.34 -2.36
N ALA A 52 -19.23 -15.54 -3.65
CA ALA A 52 -19.81 -16.63 -4.43
C ALA A 52 -19.41 -17.99 -3.86
N GLY A 53 -18.14 -18.18 -3.48
CA GLY A 53 -17.65 -19.40 -2.85
C GLY A 53 -18.37 -19.72 -1.55
N ARG A 54 -18.65 -18.70 -0.71
CA ARG A 54 -19.48 -18.86 0.49
C ARG A 54 -20.88 -19.33 0.16
N TYR A 55 -21.60 -18.67 -0.75
CA TYR A 55 -23.00 -19.01 -1.02
C TYR A 55 -23.16 -20.33 -1.77
N ALA A 56 -22.25 -20.65 -2.68
CA ALA A 56 -22.21 -21.95 -3.34
C ALA A 56 -21.83 -23.07 -2.35
N GLY A 57 -20.83 -22.83 -1.50
CA GLY A 57 -20.37 -23.79 -0.49
C GLY A 57 -21.35 -23.96 0.67
N ALA A 58 -22.13 -22.94 1.03
CA ALA A 58 -23.15 -23.04 2.08
C ALA A 58 -24.21 -24.09 1.74
N ALA A 59 -24.58 -24.22 0.45
CA ALA A 59 -25.54 -25.21 -0.01
C ALA A 59 -24.98 -26.65 0.00
N ALA A 60 -23.67 -26.81 -0.17
CA ALA A 60 -23.05 -28.13 -0.35
C ALA A 60 -22.35 -28.67 0.91
N THR A 61 -21.64 -27.82 1.65
CA THR A 61 -20.72 -28.20 2.73
C THR A 61 -20.90 -27.41 4.02
N GLY A 62 -21.87 -26.47 4.06
CA GLY A 62 -22.17 -25.70 5.26
C GLY A 62 -21.05 -24.73 5.70
N VAL A 63 -20.27 -24.22 4.74
CA VAL A 63 -19.17 -23.28 5.03
C VAL A 63 -19.65 -22.09 5.85
N SER A 64 -19.04 -21.90 7.02
CA SER A 64 -19.40 -20.80 7.91
C SER A 64 -18.95 -19.44 7.33
N PRO A 65 -19.65 -18.35 7.70
CA PRO A 65 -19.27 -16.99 7.33
C PRO A 65 -17.82 -16.60 7.63
N SER A 66 -17.36 -17.00 8.82
CA SER A 66 -16.02 -16.69 9.32
C SER A 66 -14.96 -17.46 8.55
N ALA A 67 -15.18 -18.73 8.24
CA ALA A 67 -14.24 -19.52 7.45
C ALA A 67 -14.05 -18.93 6.04
N ALA A 68 -15.14 -18.52 5.38
CA ALA A 68 -15.07 -17.85 4.08
C ALA A 68 -14.37 -16.49 4.17
N PHE A 69 -14.59 -15.73 5.26
CA PHE A 69 -13.89 -14.48 5.51
C PHE A 69 -12.38 -14.72 5.66
N ASP A 70 -11.97 -15.65 6.52
CA ASP A 70 -10.57 -15.95 6.78
C ASP A 70 -9.84 -16.37 5.50
N ALA A 71 -10.44 -17.26 4.71
CA ALA A 71 -9.89 -17.69 3.43
C ALA A 71 -9.80 -16.53 2.42
N GLY A 72 -10.87 -15.72 2.31
CA GLY A 72 -10.93 -14.56 1.41
C GLY A 72 -9.85 -13.52 1.75
N VAL A 73 -9.67 -13.21 3.03
CA VAL A 73 -8.67 -12.26 3.50
C VAL A 73 -7.25 -12.81 3.33
N GLN A 74 -7.02 -14.06 3.70
CA GLN A 74 -5.69 -14.67 3.62
C GLN A 74 -5.20 -14.80 2.16
N TRP A 75 -6.03 -15.33 1.26
CA TRP A 75 -5.64 -15.53 -0.14
C TRP A 75 -5.83 -14.29 -1.00
N GLY A 76 -6.98 -13.64 -0.89
CA GLY A 76 -7.32 -12.50 -1.72
C GLY A 76 -6.56 -11.24 -1.34
N PHE A 77 -6.48 -10.93 -0.05
CA PHE A 77 -5.93 -9.66 0.40
C PHE A 77 -4.44 -9.77 0.73
N PHE A 78 -4.06 -10.65 1.66
CA PHE A 78 -2.66 -10.76 2.12
C PHE A 78 -1.71 -11.44 1.15
N ARG A 79 -2.20 -12.29 0.23
CA ARG A 79 -1.35 -12.99 -0.76
C ARG A 79 -1.37 -12.36 -2.15
N LEU A 80 -2.36 -11.53 -2.46
CA LEU A 80 -2.54 -10.97 -3.79
C LEU A 80 -2.67 -9.44 -3.77
N LEU A 81 -3.79 -8.90 -3.29
CA LEU A 81 -4.09 -7.46 -3.45
C LEU A 81 -3.08 -6.54 -2.77
N VAL A 82 -2.58 -6.91 -1.59
CA VAL A 82 -1.65 -6.06 -0.83
C VAL A 82 -0.33 -5.83 -1.58
N PHE A 83 0.06 -6.73 -2.49
CA PHE A 83 1.24 -6.58 -3.34
C PHE A 83 0.90 -5.92 -4.68
N VAL A 84 -0.19 -6.36 -5.31
CA VAL A 84 -0.59 -5.91 -6.65
C VAL A 84 -0.97 -4.43 -6.65
N LEU A 85 -1.64 -3.93 -5.61
CA LEU A 85 -2.11 -2.55 -5.58
C LEU A 85 -0.96 -1.53 -5.47
N PRO A 86 0.00 -1.64 -4.51
CA PRO A 86 1.18 -0.78 -4.49
C PRO A 86 1.99 -0.83 -5.78
N LEU A 87 2.15 -2.03 -6.36
CA LEU A 87 2.83 -2.19 -7.64
C LEU A 87 2.12 -1.40 -8.74
N LEU A 88 0.80 -1.54 -8.85
CA LEU A 88 0.00 -0.86 -9.85
C LEU A 88 0.02 0.67 -9.69
N PHE A 89 -0.10 1.18 -8.47
CA PHE A 89 -0.30 2.60 -8.21
C PHE A 89 0.98 3.40 -7.96
N VAL A 90 2.04 2.77 -7.45
CA VAL A 90 3.24 3.49 -6.97
C VAL A 90 4.49 3.19 -7.82
N SER A 91 4.65 1.97 -8.35
CA SER A 91 5.92 1.57 -8.97
C SER A 91 6.27 2.32 -10.27
N GLY A 92 5.30 2.99 -10.89
CA GLY A 92 5.49 3.84 -12.07
C GLY A 92 5.58 5.33 -11.75
N ALA A 93 5.49 5.73 -10.47
CA ALA A 93 5.32 7.13 -10.10
C ALA A 93 6.49 8.03 -10.52
N VAL A 94 7.72 7.51 -10.48
CA VAL A 94 8.94 8.22 -10.94
C VAL A 94 9.13 8.08 -12.45
N ALA A 95 8.88 6.89 -13.00
CA ALA A 95 9.01 6.60 -14.41
C ALA A 95 8.16 7.53 -15.29
N GLU A 96 6.92 7.80 -14.86
CA GLU A 96 6.01 8.71 -15.56
C GLU A 96 6.53 10.14 -15.64
N GLU A 97 7.28 10.61 -14.64
CA GLU A 97 7.84 11.97 -14.63
C GLU A 97 9.08 12.09 -15.52
N VAL A 98 9.92 11.05 -15.52
CA VAL A 98 11.11 10.96 -16.38
C VAL A 98 10.68 10.85 -17.85
N SER A 99 9.74 9.95 -18.15
CA SER A 99 9.28 9.71 -19.54
C SER A 99 8.47 10.86 -20.12
N ALA A 100 7.65 11.54 -19.33
CA ALA A 100 6.81 12.63 -19.82
C ALA A 100 7.55 13.99 -19.93
N ARG A 101 8.86 14.04 -19.65
CA ARG A 101 9.65 15.30 -19.57
C ARG A 101 8.95 16.38 -18.72
N THR A 102 8.22 15.96 -17.71
CA THR A 102 7.47 16.86 -16.81
C THR A 102 8.31 17.29 -15.62
N LEU A 103 9.36 16.53 -15.31
CA LEU A 103 10.37 16.87 -14.30
C LEU A 103 10.95 18.28 -14.50
N PRO A 104 11.44 18.68 -15.71
CA PRO A 104 11.91 20.04 -15.95
C PRO A 104 10.86 21.13 -15.68
N LEU A 105 9.60 20.89 -16.04
CA LEU A 105 8.51 21.86 -15.83
C LEU A 105 8.15 22.02 -14.35
N LEU A 106 8.31 20.95 -13.55
CA LEU A 106 8.08 20.97 -12.12
C LEU A 106 9.26 21.54 -11.34
N THR A 107 10.50 21.36 -11.82
CA THR A 107 11.72 21.90 -11.17
C THR A 107 11.92 23.40 -11.44
N VAL A 108 11.32 23.95 -12.50
CA VAL A 108 11.27 25.41 -12.73
C VAL A 108 10.42 26.11 -11.67
N ARG A 109 9.48 25.40 -11.03
CA ARG A 109 8.75 25.91 -9.86
C ARG A 109 9.54 25.61 -8.58
N PRO A 110 9.46 26.45 -7.53
CA PRO A 110 10.16 26.23 -6.27
C PRO A 110 9.51 25.12 -5.43
N VAL A 111 9.44 23.90 -5.96
CA VAL A 111 8.96 22.71 -5.27
C VAL A 111 10.13 21.76 -5.06
N SER A 112 10.39 21.37 -3.81
CA SER A 112 11.48 20.44 -3.53
C SER A 112 11.22 19.06 -4.12
N ARG A 113 12.27 18.38 -4.58
CA ARG A 113 12.20 16.99 -5.10
C ARG A 113 11.57 16.04 -4.07
N VAL A 114 11.93 16.21 -2.80
CA VAL A 114 11.34 15.50 -1.66
C VAL A 114 9.82 15.71 -1.61
N ALA A 115 9.34 16.95 -1.80
CA ALA A 115 7.91 17.21 -1.79
C ALA A 115 7.16 16.52 -2.93
N ILE A 116 7.80 16.39 -4.10
CA ILE A 116 7.25 15.65 -5.24
C ILE A 116 7.13 14.16 -4.89
N ALA A 117 8.21 13.54 -4.41
CA ALA A 117 8.24 12.13 -4.05
C ALA A 117 7.23 11.80 -2.93
N CYS A 118 7.16 12.61 -1.86
CA CYS A 118 6.16 12.45 -0.82
C CYS A 118 4.72 12.59 -1.35
N GLY A 119 4.47 13.57 -2.23
CA GLY A 119 3.14 13.76 -2.82
C GLY A 119 2.71 12.57 -3.68
N LYS A 120 3.65 11.97 -4.42
CA LYS A 120 3.42 10.74 -5.20
C LYS A 120 3.16 9.53 -4.31
N TYR A 121 3.98 9.35 -3.27
CA TYR A 121 3.78 8.31 -2.26
C TYR A 121 2.37 8.38 -1.68
N LEU A 122 1.98 9.53 -1.11
CA LEU A 122 0.69 9.73 -0.46
C LEU A 122 -0.48 9.51 -1.42
N SER A 123 -0.36 9.97 -2.67
CA SER A 123 -1.40 9.77 -3.68
C SER A 123 -1.57 8.29 -4.05
N GLY A 124 -0.48 7.57 -4.27
CA GLY A 124 -0.52 6.16 -4.64
C GLY A 124 -0.95 5.27 -3.48
N TYR A 125 -0.32 5.45 -2.31
CA TYR A 125 -0.73 4.78 -1.06
C TYR A 125 -2.20 5.05 -0.71
N GLY A 126 -2.65 6.30 -0.80
CA GLY A 126 -4.04 6.65 -0.53
C GLY A 126 -5.03 5.96 -1.47
N ALA A 127 -4.67 5.81 -2.76
CA ALA A 127 -5.48 5.04 -3.71
C ALA A 127 -5.52 3.55 -3.36
N CYS A 128 -4.37 2.95 -3.01
CA CYS A 128 -4.33 1.56 -2.55
C CYS A 128 -5.19 1.33 -1.31
N ALA A 129 -5.02 2.18 -0.29
CA ALA A 129 -5.76 2.09 0.97
C ALA A 129 -7.27 2.23 0.74
N LEU A 130 -7.69 3.18 -0.10
CA LEU A 130 -9.10 3.33 -0.46
C LEU A 130 -9.68 2.07 -1.11
N VAL A 131 -8.96 1.47 -2.06
CA VAL A 131 -9.41 0.24 -2.72
C VAL A 131 -9.45 -0.94 -1.74
N LEU A 132 -8.42 -1.10 -0.89
CA LEU A 132 -8.38 -2.17 0.12
C LEU A 132 -9.51 -2.03 1.14
N VAL A 133 -9.71 -0.84 1.71
CA VAL A 133 -10.75 -0.59 2.70
C VAL A 133 -12.13 -0.81 2.10
N SER A 134 -12.40 -0.25 0.92
CA SER A 134 -13.70 -0.43 0.25
C SER A 134 -13.98 -1.89 -0.10
N ALA A 135 -12.97 -2.63 -0.55
CA ALA A 135 -13.08 -4.05 -0.82
C ALA A 135 -13.27 -4.90 0.45
N MET A 136 -12.60 -4.57 1.56
CA MET A 136 -12.82 -5.25 2.85
C MET A 136 -14.22 -4.99 3.41
N VAL A 137 -14.73 -3.77 3.28
CA VAL A 137 -16.12 -3.45 3.65
C VAL A 137 -17.09 -4.25 2.78
N ALA A 138 -16.87 -4.29 1.46
CA ALA A 138 -17.71 -5.06 0.54
C ALA A 138 -17.65 -6.57 0.83
N LEU A 139 -16.47 -7.11 1.14
CA LEU A 139 -16.29 -8.51 1.56
C LEU A 139 -17.09 -8.80 2.84
N HIS A 140 -16.93 -7.96 3.85
CA HIS A 140 -17.63 -8.10 5.14
C HIS A 140 -19.14 -8.09 4.96
N LEU A 141 -19.67 -7.09 4.25
CA LEU A 141 -21.10 -6.99 3.98
C LEU A 141 -21.61 -8.16 3.13
N GLY A 142 -20.90 -8.52 2.06
CA GLY A 142 -21.31 -9.59 1.15
C GLY A 142 -21.31 -10.97 1.82
N LEU A 143 -20.30 -11.25 2.64
CA LEU A 143 -20.29 -12.48 3.43
C LEU A 143 -21.40 -12.42 4.47
N TYR A 144 -21.44 -11.46 5.38
CA TYR A 144 -22.39 -11.50 6.50
C TYR A 144 -23.83 -11.04 6.18
N ALA A 145 -24.19 -10.84 4.91
CA ALA A 145 -25.48 -10.30 4.49
C ALA A 145 -26.70 -11.05 5.06
N THR A 146 -26.60 -12.37 5.20
CA THR A 146 -27.70 -13.22 5.72
C THR A 146 -27.64 -13.48 7.22
N ALA A 147 -26.70 -12.86 7.95
CA ALA A 147 -26.45 -13.12 9.37
C ALA A 147 -26.16 -11.81 10.13
N PRO A 148 -27.18 -11.00 10.46
CA PRO A 148 -26.98 -9.65 11.01
C PRO A 148 -26.28 -9.65 12.38
N ALA A 149 -26.54 -10.64 13.24
CA ALA A 149 -25.84 -10.76 14.51
C ALA A 149 -24.33 -11.03 14.30
N ALA A 150 -24.01 -11.93 13.36
CA ALA A 150 -22.62 -12.25 13.01
C ALA A 150 -21.89 -11.10 12.31
N LEU A 151 -22.62 -10.27 11.55
CA LEU A 151 -22.10 -9.06 10.90
C LEU A 151 -21.51 -8.09 11.92
N VAL A 152 -22.21 -7.86 13.04
CA VAL A 152 -21.75 -6.95 14.09
C VAL A 152 -20.62 -7.59 14.90
N SER A 153 -20.76 -8.87 15.26
CA SER A 153 -19.75 -9.56 16.08
C SER A 153 -18.40 -9.75 15.37
N ALA A 154 -18.40 -9.87 14.04
CA ALA A 154 -17.17 -10.01 13.25
C ALA A 154 -16.47 -8.66 12.95
N LEU A 155 -17.13 -7.53 13.19
CA LEU A 155 -16.60 -6.20 12.84
C LEU A 155 -15.22 -5.90 13.45
N PRO A 156 -14.91 -6.24 14.73
CA PRO A 156 -13.58 -6.02 15.28
C PRO A 156 -12.47 -6.79 14.54
N ALA A 157 -12.75 -8.02 14.09
CA ALA A 157 -11.79 -8.81 13.32
C ALA A 157 -11.54 -8.17 11.94
N THR A 158 -12.60 -7.69 11.29
CA THR A 158 -12.52 -6.96 10.01
C THR A 158 -11.73 -5.67 10.13
N LEU A 159 -11.93 -4.89 11.20
CA LEU A 159 -11.15 -3.67 11.44
C LEU A 159 -9.68 -3.97 11.68
N ARG A 160 -9.35 -5.01 12.46
CA ARG A 160 -7.96 -5.45 12.68
C ARG A 160 -7.28 -5.88 11.38
N ALA A 161 -7.95 -6.72 10.58
CA ALA A 161 -7.44 -7.14 9.28
C ALA A 161 -7.25 -5.96 8.32
N THR A 162 -8.20 -5.03 8.29
CA THR A 162 -8.12 -3.81 7.47
C THR A 162 -6.95 -2.92 7.89
N GLY A 163 -6.79 -2.69 9.20
CA GLY A 163 -5.67 -1.91 9.73
C GLY A 163 -4.32 -2.53 9.41
N ALA A 164 -4.20 -3.86 9.55
CA ALA A 164 -3.01 -4.62 9.18
C ALA A 164 -2.66 -4.48 7.70
N LEU A 165 -3.66 -4.62 6.81
CA LEU A 165 -3.49 -4.46 5.36
C LEU A 165 -3.09 -3.04 4.98
N VAL A 166 -3.68 -2.02 5.62
CA VAL A 166 -3.36 -0.61 5.35
C VAL A 166 -1.95 -0.27 5.81
N LEU A 167 -1.49 -0.78 6.96
CA LEU A 167 -0.10 -0.62 7.42
C LEU A 167 0.89 -1.34 6.50
N LEU A 168 0.59 -2.58 6.13
CA LEU A 168 1.43 -3.35 5.21
C LEU A 168 1.51 -2.70 3.82
N CYS A 169 0.38 -2.19 3.33
CA CYS A 169 0.31 -1.44 2.09
C CYS A 169 1.16 -0.14 2.13
N ALA A 170 1.25 0.52 3.28
CA ALA A 170 2.09 1.71 3.44
C ALA A 170 3.57 1.36 3.24
N TYR A 171 4.01 0.24 3.82
CA TYR A 171 5.36 -0.30 3.62
C TYR A 171 5.62 -0.66 2.16
N TYR A 172 4.77 -1.47 1.54
CA TYR A 172 4.98 -1.89 0.15
C TYR A 172 4.92 -0.73 -0.84
N ALA A 173 4.07 0.29 -0.60
CA ALA A 173 4.10 1.52 -1.37
C ALA A 173 5.46 2.23 -1.26
N ALA A 174 6.08 2.24 -0.07
CA ALA A 174 7.39 2.87 0.13
C ALA A 174 8.50 2.08 -0.58
N VAL A 175 8.45 0.75 -0.55
CA VAL A 175 9.36 -0.13 -1.30
C VAL A 175 9.20 0.07 -2.81
N CYS A 176 7.97 0.14 -3.32
CA CYS A 176 7.74 0.45 -4.74
C CYS A 176 8.36 1.79 -5.12
N LEU A 177 8.15 2.83 -4.30
CA LEU A 177 8.73 4.15 -4.56
C LEU A 177 10.26 4.13 -4.53
N LEU A 178 10.86 3.41 -3.57
CA LEU A 178 12.31 3.23 -3.48
C LEU A 178 12.86 2.64 -4.77
N TRP A 179 12.30 1.52 -5.23
CA TRP A 179 12.74 0.89 -6.47
C TRP A 179 12.46 1.77 -7.69
N SER A 180 11.35 2.51 -7.74
CA SER A 180 11.10 3.50 -8.79
C SER A 180 12.13 4.63 -8.81
N ALA A 181 12.63 5.06 -7.66
CA ALA A 181 13.67 6.09 -7.58
C ALA A 181 15.03 5.54 -8.06
N LEU A 182 15.38 4.31 -7.63
CA LEU A 182 16.64 3.63 -7.97
C LEU A 182 16.70 3.08 -9.40
N THR A 183 15.58 2.66 -9.98
CA THR A 183 15.54 2.13 -11.35
C THR A 183 14.30 2.64 -12.09
N PRO A 184 14.23 3.93 -12.49
CA PRO A 184 13.04 4.51 -13.08
C PRO A 184 12.47 3.74 -14.28
N SER A 185 13.32 3.11 -15.09
CA SER A 185 12.90 2.30 -16.24
C SER A 185 12.34 0.93 -15.86
N ALA A 186 12.70 0.38 -14.70
CA ALA A 186 12.42 -1.01 -14.30
C ALA A 186 11.85 -1.14 -12.87
N GLY A 187 11.46 -0.04 -12.22
CA GLY A 187 11.13 -0.04 -10.80
C GLY A 187 9.96 -0.95 -10.45
N GLY A 188 8.97 -1.08 -11.35
CA GLY A 188 7.89 -2.07 -11.22
C GLY A 188 8.40 -3.50 -11.29
N LEU A 189 9.27 -3.83 -12.25
CA LEU A 189 9.83 -5.18 -12.37
C LEU A 189 10.64 -5.54 -11.11
N VAL A 190 11.51 -4.64 -10.65
CA VAL A 190 12.35 -4.89 -9.47
C VAL A 190 11.54 -4.97 -8.17
N ALA A 191 10.53 -4.11 -7.99
CA ALA A 191 9.64 -4.21 -6.84
C ALA A 191 8.81 -5.50 -6.88
N GLY A 192 8.34 -5.90 -8.06
CA GLY A 192 7.61 -7.15 -8.25
C GLY A 192 8.45 -8.39 -7.92
N THR A 193 9.71 -8.44 -8.39
CA THR A 193 10.62 -9.55 -8.06
C THR A 193 11.02 -9.55 -6.59
N TYR A 194 11.14 -8.38 -5.97
CA TYR A 194 11.32 -8.24 -4.52
C TYR A 194 10.14 -8.87 -3.75
N PHE A 195 8.89 -8.53 -4.09
CA PHE A 195 7.71 -9.10 -3.43
C PHE A 195 7.58 -10.61 -3.69
N ALA A 196 7.82 -11.05 -4.92
CA ALA A 196 7.77 -12.47 -5.26
C ALA A 196 8.83 -13.28 -4.48
N THR A 197 10.04 -12.76 -4.35
CA THR A 197 11.13 -13.50 -3.69
C THR A 197 11.03 -13.43 -2.17
N LEU A 198 10.93 -12.24 -1.58
CA LEU A 198 11.00 -12.11 -0.12
C LEU A 198 9.66 -12.35 0.54
N GLU A 199 8.57 -11.83 -0.03
CA GLU A 199 7.28 -11.87 0.66
C GLU A 199 6.53 -13.16 0.37
N LEU A 200 6.49 -13.63 -0.88
CA LEU A 200 5.83 -14.90 -1.19
C LEU A 200 6.61 -16.08 -0.61
N CYS A 201 7.93 -16.19 -0.88
CA CYS A 201 8.72 -17.30 -0.33
C CYS A 201 8.87 -17.18 1.19
N GLY A 202 9.14 -15.98 1.72
CA GLY A 202 9.28 -15.74 3.16
C GLY A 202 8.00 -16.05 3.94
N SER A 203 6.82 -15.82 3.37
CA SER A 203 5.54 -16.16 4.02
C SER A 203 5.29 -17.66 4.19
N VAL A 204 6.02 -18.50 3.45
CA VAL A 204 5.88 -19.97 3.48
C VAL A 204 6.97 -20.61 4.35
N MET A 205 8.07 -19.89 4.65
CA MET A 205 9.18 -20.44 5.42
C MET A 205 8.79 -20.84 6.85
N PRO A 206 9.38 -21.93 7.38
CA PRO A 206 9.11 -22.39 8.73
C PRO A 206 9.85 -21.59 9.80
N GLY A 207 9.26 -21.53 10.99
CA GLY A 207 9.94 -21.05 12.20
C GLY A 207 10.34 -19.57 12.15
N PRO A 208 11.51 -19.20 12.71
CA PRO A 208 11.96 -17.81 12.80
C PRO A 208 12.28 -17.15 11.46
N LEU A 209 12.57 -17.93 10.41
CA LEU A 209 12.88 -17.39 9.08
C LEU A 209 11.70 -16.61 8.47
N ARG A 210 10.49 -16.89 8.94
CA ARG A 210 9.28 -16.17 8.51
C ARG A 210 9.28 -14.68 8.87
N TRP A 211 10.08 -14.27 9.87
CA TRP A 211 10.27 -12.87 10.23
C TRP A 211 10.91 -12.02 9.12
N ILE A 212 11.48 -12.66 8.10
CA ILE A 212 11.97 -11.97 6.89
C ILE A 212 10.80 -11.31 6.13
N SER A 213 9.59 -11.88 6.22
CA SER A 213 8.40 -11.35 5.56
C SER A 213 7.63 -10.41 6.49
N LEU A 214 7.44 -9.16 6.08
CA LEU A 214 6.59 -8.22 6.83
C LEU A 214 5.10 -8.54 6.68
N ASN A 215 4.72 -9.37 5.70
CA ASN A 215 3.39 -9.97 5.65
C ASN A 215 3.08 -10.78 6.91
N HIS A 216 4.08 -11.52 7.45
CA HIS A 216 3.92 -12.26 8.71
C HIS A 216 3.68 -11.32 9.90
N ALA A 217 4.47 -10.24 9.99
CA ALA A 217 4.28 -9.23 11.02
C ALA A 217 2.86 -8.62 10.95
N ALA A 218 2.37 -8.28 9.75
CA ALA A 218 1.01 -7.77 9.60
C ALA A 218 -0.06 -8.80 9.98
N GLN A 219 0.12 -10.08 9.64
CA GLN A 219 -0.82 -11.14 10.01
C GLN A 219 -0.95 -11.31 11.54
N SER A 220 0.10 -11.03 12.32
CA SER A 220 0.03 -11.05 13.79
C SER A 220 -0.88 -9.98 14.40
N LEU A 221 -1.27 -8.96 13.63
CA LEU A 221 -2.27 -7.96 14.03
C LEU A 221 -3.71 -8.47 13.83
N THR A 222 -3.87 -9.59 13.14
CA THR A 222 -5.16 -10.19 12.79
C THR A 222 -5.48 -11.37 13.72
N THR A 223 -6.71 -11.85 13.66
CA THR A 223 -7.13 -13.09 14.33
C THR A 223 -7.09 -14.30 13.38
N LEU A 224 -6.43 -14.16 12.23
CA LEU A 224 -6.42 -15.18 11.19
C LEU A 224 -5.49 -16.34 11.56
N PRO A 225 -5.81 -17.57 11.12
CA PRO A 225 -4.89 -18.69 11.26
C PRO A 225 -3.61 -18.44 10.46
N VAL A 226 -2.47 -18.72 11.08
CA VAL A 226 -1.16 -18.63 10.43
C VAL A 226 -1.04 -19.73 9.38
N GLY A 227 -0.91 -19.36 8.10
CA GLY A 227 -0.70 -20.32 7.00
C GLY A 227 0.77 -20.77 6.90
N GLY A 228 1.19 -21.43 5.82
CA GLY A 228 2.62 -21.72 5.54
C GLY A 228 3.12 -23.08 6.08
N LEU A 229 4.43 -23.34 5.99
CA LEU A 229 5.03 -24.59 6.47
C LEU A 229 5.24 -24.53 7.99
N MET A 230 4.82 -25.57 8.70
CA MET A 230 4.96 -25.71 10.16
C MET A 230 4.40 -24.50 10.94
N PRO A 231 3.12 -24.15 10.77
CA PRO A 231 2.52 -22.94 11.36
C PRO A 231 2.64 -22.93 12.89
N ASP A 232 2.61 -24.08 13.55
CA ASP A 232 2.71 -24.22 15.01
C ASP A 232 4.08 -23.85 15.59
N ARG A 233 5.12 -23.77 14.75
CA ARG A 233 6.49 -23.41 15.15
C ARG A 233 6.84 -21.94 14.89
N VAL A 234 5.90 -21.17 14.34
CA VAL A 234 6.14 -19.79 13.94
C VAL A 234 5.99 -18.88 15.15
N PRO A 235 6.99 -18.04 15.48
CA PRO A 235 6.86 -17.13 16.60
C PRO A 235 5.79 -16.07 16.29
N HIS A 236 4.94 -15.79 17.27
CA HIS A 236 3.98 -14.68 17.22
C HIS A 236 4.60 -13.44 17.87
N ALA A 237 4.66 -12.31 17.15
CA ALA A 237 4.97 -11.04 17.83
C ALA A 237 3.75 -10.56 18.60
N PRO A 238 4.00 -9.88 19.74
CA PRO A 238 3.02 -8.97 20.31
C PRO A 238 2.58 -7.94 19.26
N PRO A 239 1.28 -7.58 19.20
CA PRO A 239 0.77 -6.64 18.20
C PRO A 239 1.51 -5.28 18.17
N ALA A 240 1.92 -4.79 19.34
CA ALA A 240 2.69 -3.54 19.43
C ALA A 240 4.03 -3.62 18.68
N VAL A 241 4.72 -4.76 18.79
CA VAL A 241 6.00 -5.00 18.08
C VAL A 241 5.76 -5.07 16.58
N ALA A 242 4.69 -5.73 16.14
CA ALA A 242 4.34 -5.80 14.72
C ALA A 242 4.01 -4.41 14.12
N VAL A 243 3.24 -3.58 14.82
CA VAL A 243 2.99 -2.19 14.39
C VAL A 243 4.30 -1.39 14.33
N LEU A 244 5.15 -1.50 15.35
CA LEU A 244 6.43 -0.80 15.40
C LEU A 244 7.36 -1.23 14.25
N LEU A 245 7.45 -2.53 13.96
CA LEU A 245 8.21 -3.05 12.84
C LEU A 245 7.69 -2.49 11.52
N LEU A 246 6.38 -2.59 11.25
CA LEU A 246 5.79 -2.06 10.02
C LEU A 246 6.04 -0.55 9.88
N ALA A 247 5.89 0.22 10.96
CA ALA A 247 6.15 1.66 10.96
C ALA A 247 7.63 1.97 10.71
N ALA A 248 8.55 1.29 11.39
CA ALA A 248 9.99 1.49 11.27
C ALA A 248 10.49 1.14 9.86
N PHE A 249 10.07 0.00 9.31
CA PHE A 249 10.44 -0.41 7.95
C PHE A 249 9.80 0.49 6.88
N THR A 250 8.58 0.98 7.11
CA THR A 250 7.96 1.99 6.21
C THR A 250 8.75 3.29 6.22
N ALA A 251 9.09 3.80 7.40
CA ALA A 251 9.86 5.03 7.55
C ALA A 251 11.26 4.89 6.93
N LEU A 252 11.94 3.77 7.14
CA LEU A 252 13.24 3.47 6.56
C LEU A 252 13.17 3.41 5.02
N ALA A 253 12.26 2.61 4.47
CA ALA A 253 12.10 2.49 3.02
C ALA A 253 11.75 3.83 2.37
N LEU A 254 10.88 4.62 3.01
CA LEU A 254 10.52 5.96 2.54
C LEU A 254 11.70 6.92 2.62
N ALA A 255 12.46 6.93 3.73
CA ALA A 255 13.64 7.77 3.87
C ALA A 255 14.69 7.44 2.78
N CYS A 256 14.96 6.16 2.54
CA CYS A 256 15.83 5.71 1.45
C CYS A 256 15.31 6.16 0.08
N ALA A 257 14.00 6.06 -0.17
CA ALA A 257 13.39 6.49 -1.43
C ALA A 257 13.56 7.99 -1.65
N LEU A 258 13.37 8.80 -0.61
CA LEU A 258 13.51 10.25 -0.65
C LEU A 258 14.97 10.66 -0.86
N ALA A 259 15.92 9.98 -0.20
CA ALA A 259 17.35 10.21 -0.40
C ALA A 259 17.76 9.88 -1.84
N ALA A 260 17.38 8.69 -2.34
CA ALA A 260 17.66 8.26 -3.71
C ALA A 260 17.08 9.21 -4.77
N PHE A 261 15.88 9.75 -4.53
CA PHE A 261 15.23 10.72 -5.42
C PHE A 261 15.90 12.11 -5.37
N ASN A 262 16.50 12.48 -4.23
CA ASN A 262 17.16 13.76 -4.07
C ASN A 262 18.54 13.79 -4.75
N GLU A 263 19.33 12.72 -4.59
CA GLU A 263 20.70 12.60 -5.12
C GLU A 263 20.76 12.45 -6.64
N ARG A 264 19.71 11.90 -7.26
CA ARG A 264 19.72 11.69 -8.71
C ARG A 264 19.56 12.99 -9.48
N GLU A 265 20.61 13.36 -10.19
CA GLU A 265 20.53 14.25 -11.34
C GLU A 265 19.84 13.48 -12.48
N TYR A 266 18.51 13.62 -12.55
CA TYR A 266 17.78 13.11 -13.70
C TYR A 266 18.20 13.94 -14.92
N PRO A 267 18.78 13.31 -15.97
CA PRO A 267 19.15 14.03 -17.18
C PRO A 267 17.90 14.70 -17.75
N THR A 268 17.97 16.02 -17.90
CA THR A 268 16.89 16.88 -18.43
C THR A 268 16.68 16.67 -19.92
#